data_AF-A0A9E2U576-F1
#
_entry.id   AF-A0A9E2U576-F1
#
_cell.length_a   1.000
_cell.length_b   1.000
_cell.length_c   1.000
_cell.angle_alpha   90.00
_cell.angle_beta   90.00
_cell.angle_gamma   90.00
#
_symmetry.space_group_name_H-M   'P 1'
#
loop_
_entity.id
_entity.type
_entity.pdbx_description
1 polymer ?
#
loop_
_entity_poly.entity_id
_entity_poly.type
_entity_poly.pdbx_seq_one_letter_code
_entity_poly.pdbx_strand_id
1 'polypeptide(L)' 'VYRHRVGETYSVTYNPAHRWYYVPEMRRDEALLLKCCDTMTDGRARFMAHTSFTDPTTPDDARPRESIELRTLVFHPA' A
#
# COMPACT_ATOMS: atom_id res chain seq x y z
N VAL A 1 19.22 -10.46 -8.29
CA VAL A 1 19.75 -10.96 -7.00
C VAL A 1 20.80 -9.98 -6.52
N TYR A 2 20.57 -9.31 -5.39
CA TYR A 2 21.51 -8.32 -4.84
C TYR A 2 22.63 -9.03 -4.06
N ARG A 3 23.91 -8.76 -4.38
CA ARG A 3 25.06 -9.52 -3.85
C ARG A 3 25.18 -9.52 -2.30
N HIS A 4 24.70 -8.47 -1.65
CA HIS A 4 24.85 -8.26 -0.20
C HIS A 4 23.51 -7.98 0.51
N ARG A 5 22.38 -8.36 -0.09
CA ARG A 5 21.05 -8.17 0.51
C ARG A 5 20.23 -9.45 0.38
N VAL A 6 19.83 -10.00 1.53
CA VAL A 6 18.73 -10.97 1.61
C VAL A 6 17.43 -10.18 1.56
N GLY A 7 16.58 -10.50 0.58
CA GLY A 7 15.24 -9.94 0.50
C GLY A 7 14.26 -10.90 1.14
N GLU A 8 13.45 -10.40 2.08
CA GLU A 8 12.36 -11.15 2.69
C GLU A 8 11.04 -10.42 2.41
N THR A 9 9.97 -11.20 2.28
CA THR A 9 8.61 -10.68 2.13
C THR A 9 7.93 -10.71 3.50
N TYR A 10 7.37 -9.58 3.92
CA TYR A 10 6.55 -9.51 5.11
C TYR A 10 5.10 -9.83 4.74
N SER A 11 4.53 -10.86 5.38
CA SER A 11 3.10 -11.18 5.25
C SER A 11 2.35 -10.70 6.49
N VAL A 12 1.12 -10.24 6.28
CA VAL A 12 0.26 -9.71 7.36
C VAL A 12 -0.81 -10.76 7.67
N THR A 13 -0.98 -11.07 8.95
CA THR A 13 -2.08 -11.92 9.43
C THR A 13 -3.16 -11.08 10.11
N TYR A 14 -4.34 -11.67 10.28
CA TYR A 14 -5.45 -11.01 10.97
C TYR A 14 -5.07 -10.65 12.42
N ASN A 15 -5.45 -9.44 12.84
CA ASN A 15 -5.36 -8.99 14.22
C ASN A 15 -6.55 -8.06 14.49
N PRO A 16 -7.36 -8.30 15.54
CA PRO A 16 -8.50 -7.44 15.87
C PRO A 16 -8.11 -5.99 16.20
N ALA A 17 -6.84 -5.72 16.54
CA ALA A 17 -6.33 -4.37 16.75
C ALA A 17 -5.99 -3.62 15.45
N HIS A 18 -5.99 -4.29 14.28
CA HIS A 18 -5.78 -3.62 13.00
C HIS A 18 -6.95 -2.70 12.67
N ARG A 19 -6.63 -1.48 12.23
CA ARG A 19 -7.61 -0.51 11.75
C ARG A 19 -7.49 -0.42 10.24
N TRP A 20 -8.57 -0.75 9.55
CA TRP A 20 -8.66 -0.72 8.09
C TRP A 20 -9.41 0.54 7.65
N TYR A 21 -8.93 1.15 6.57
CA TYR A 21 -9.53 2.32 5.96
C TYR A 21 -9.77 2.03 4.48
N TYR A 22 -10.94 2.43 3.97
CA TYR A 22 -11.36 2.24 2.59
C TYR A 22 -12.08 3.50 2.10
N VAL A 23 -11.87 3.86 0.82
CA VAL A 23 -12.41 5.07 0.19
C VAL A 23 -13.09 4.65 -1.13
N PRO A 24 -14.38 4.24 -1.11
CA PRO A 24 -15.08 3.64 -2.26
C PRO A 24 -15.35 4.58 -3.44
N GLU A 25 -15.35 5.89 -3.21
CA GLU A 25 -15.74 6.89 -4.21
C GLU A 25 -14.63 7.93 -4.44
N MET A 26 -13.38 7.45 -4.39
CA MET A 26 -12.22 8.30 -4.58
C MET A 26 -12.26 9.03 -5.92
N ARG A 27 -12.20 10.36 -5.85
CA ARG A 27 -12.28 11.22 -7.03
C ARG A 27 -10.92 11.32 -7.71
N ARG A 28 -10.92 11.80 -8.96
CA ARG A 28 -9.70 11.95 -9.78
C ARG A 28 -8.68 12.94 -9.21
N ASP A 29 -9.14 13.86 -8.38
CA ASP A 29 -8.36 14.89 -7.70
C ASP A 29 -7.92 14.51 -6.28
N GLU A 30 -8.25 13.29 -5.84
CA GLU A 30 -7.84 12.76 -4.54
C GLU A 30 -6.65 11.80 -4.70
N ALA A 31 -5.85 11.67 -3.64
CA ALA A 31 -4.72 10.74 -3.60
C ALA A 31 -4.65 10.05 -2.23
N LEU A 32 -4.37 8.75 -2.23
CA LEU A 32 -3.99 8.00 -1.03
C LEU A 32 -2.47 7.84 -1.03
N LEU A 33 -1.83 8.37 0.00
CA LEU A 33 -0.40 8.16 0.23
C LEU A 33 -0.20 7.02 1.22
N LEU A 34 0.35 5.91 0.74
CA LEU A 34 0.67 4.75 1.55
C LEU A 34 2.14 4.82 1.99
N LYS A 35 2.39 5.08 3.27
CA LYS A 35 3.76 5.08 3.82
C LYS A 35 4.20 3.65 4.12
N CYS A 36 4.93 3.05 3.19
CA CYS A 36 5.37 1.65 3.29
C CYS A 36 6.63 1.46 4.16
N CYS A 37 7.45 2.49 4.36
CA CYS A 37 8.67 2.41 5.16
C CYS A 37 8.99 3.77 5.80
N ASP A 38 9.50 3.74 7.03
CA ASP A 38 10.12 4.89 7.70
C ASP A 38 11.32 4.41 8.53
N THR A 39 12.45 5.09 8.39
CA THR A 39 13.69 4.74 9.11
C THR A 39 13.70 5.26 10.54
N MET A 40 12.88 6.26 10.87
CA MET A 40 12.81 6.83 12.21
C MET A 40 12.10 5.88 13.18
N THR A 41 12.58 5.83 14.43
CA THR A 41 12.08 4.95 15.50
C THR A 41 11.43 5.73 16.65
N ASP A 42 10.88 6.91 16.37
CA ASP A 42 10.33 7.87 17.34
C ASP A 42 8.83 7.64 17.65
N GLY A 43 8.35 6.41 17.46
CA GLY A 43 6.95 6.03 17.72
C GLY A 43 5.98 6.29 16.56
N ARG A 44 6.42 6.93 15.46
CA ARG A 44 5.61 7.03 14.24
C ARG A 44 5.39 5.66 13.60
N ALA A 45 4.31 5.52 12.83
CA ALA A 45 4.09 4.33 12.01
C ALA A 45 5.24 4.17 11.01
N ARG A 46 5.91 3.01 11.01
CA ARG A 46 7.02 2.71 10.11
C ARG A 46 6.63 1.85 8.92
N PHE A 47 5.58 1.06 9.06
CA PHE A 47 5.06 0.16 8.05
C PHE A 47 3.54 0.24 8.05
N MET A 48 2.94 0.12 6.88
CA MET A 48 1.49 0.06 6.71
C MET A 48 1.15 -1.09 5.77
N ALA A 49 0.31 -1.99 6.25
CA ALA A 49 -0.30 -3.02 5.41
C ALA A 49 -1.33 -2.37 4.48
N HIS A 50 -1.37 -2.82 3.23
CA HIS A 50 -2.45 -2.51 2.29
C HIS A 50 -2.73 -3.75 1.44
N THR A 51 -3.99 -3.93 1.06
CA THR A 51 -4.41 -5.04 0.20
C THR A 51 -5.65 -4.62 -0.58
N SER A 52 -5.88 -5.26 -1.72
CA SER A 52 -7.20 -5.26 -2.36
C SER A 52 -8.15 -6.22 -1.65
N PHE A 53 -9.45 -5.99 -1.81
CA PHE A 53 -10.52 -6.91 -1.42
C PHE A 53 -11.65 -6.80 -2.46
N THR A 54 -12.54 -7.80 -2.49
CA THR A 54 -13.74 -7.74 -3.31
C THR A 54 -14.79 -6.89 -2.59
N ASP A 55 -15.19 -5.77 -3.19
CA ASP A 55 -16.26 -4.93 -2.65
C ASP A 55 -17.61 -5.64 -2.88
N PRO A 56 -18.35 -6.00 -1.81
CA PRO A 56 -19.63 -6.71 -1.92
C PRO A 56 -20.74 -5.88 -2.59
N THR A 57 -20.52 -4.58 -2.79
CA THR A 57 -21.45 -3.67 -3.46
C THR A 57 -21.21 -3.55 -4.97
N THR A 58 -20.18 -4.22 -5.51
CA THR A 58 -19.86 -4.20 -6.94
C THR A 58 -20.96 -4.88 -7.75
N PRO A 59 -21.56 -4.21 -8.76
CA PRO A 59 -22.54 -4.84 -9.67
C PRO A 59 -21.93 -6.01 -10.46
N ASP A 60 -22.76 -7.01 -10.79
CA ASP A 60 -22.32 -8.20 -11.54
C ASP A 60 -21.79 -7.88 -12.95
N ASP A 61 -22.28 -6.81 -13.56
CA ASP A 61 -21.89 -6.34 -14.90
C ASP A 61 -20.83 -5.22 -14.86
N ALA A 62 -20.27 -4.93 -13.68
CA ALA A 62 -19.25 -3.90 -13.54
C ALA A 62 -17.99 -4.25 -14.34
N ARG A 63 -17.44 -3.24 -15.01
CA ARG A 63 -16.14 -3.39 -15.69
C ARG A 63 -15.04 -3.65 -14.64
N PRO A 64 -14.07 -4.53 -14.95
CA PRO A 64 -12.95 -4.77 -14.04
C PRO A 64 -12.12 -3.49 -13.85
N ARG A 65 -11.56 -3.32 -12.64
CA ARG A 65 -10.64 -2.24 -12.33
C ARG A 65 -9.31 -2.46 -13.06
N GLU A 66 -8.89 -1.45 -13.81
CA GLU A 66 -7.58 -1.39 -14.44
C GLU A 66 -6.69 -0.41 -13.66
N SER A 67 -5.42 -0.74 -13.49
CA SER A 67 -4.47 0.11 -12.75
C SER A 67 -3.11 0.10 -13.41
N ILE A 68 -2.39 1.21 -13.27
CA ILE A 68 -1.02 1.38 -13.76
C ILE A 68 -0.11 1.53 -12.55
N GLU A 69 0.97 0.75 -12.50
CA GLU A 69 2.02 0.90 -11.50
C GLU A 69 3.16 1.73 -12.09
N LEU A 70 3.63 2.72 -11.32
CA LEU A 70 4.78 3.56 -11.67
C LEU A 70 5.79 3.51 -10.52
N ARG A 71 7.08 3.51 -10.87
CA ARG A 71 8.16 3.61 -9.91
C ARG A 71 8.95 4.90 -10.15
N THR A 72 8.87 5.81 -9.20
CA THR A 72 9.63 7.06 -9.21
C THR A 72 10.78 6.96 -8.22
N LEU A 73 11.98 7.35 -8.64
CA LEU A 73 13.20 7.28 -7.84
C LEU A 73 13.85 8.67 -7.79
N VAL A 74 14.36 9.04 -6.61
CA VAL A 74 15.14 10.27 -6.41
C VAL A 74 16.57 9.86 -6.08
N PHE A 75 17.53 10.44 -6.78
CA PHE A 75 18.97 10.26 -6.52
C PHE A 75 19.52 11.61 -6.05
N HIS A 76 20.29 11.61 -4.95
CA HIS A 76 20.93 12.81 -4.43
C HIS A 76 22.39 12.51 -4.07
N PRO A 77 23.29 13.52 -4.07
CA PRO A 77 24.63 13.38 -3.53
C PRO A 77 24.58 12.91 -2.07
N ALA A 78 25.59 12.13 -1.67
CA ALA A 78 25.75 11.69 -0.29
C ALA A 78 25.98 12.86 0.67
#